data_AF-A0A067QHY9-F1
#
_entry.id   AF-A0A067QHY9-F1
#
_cell.length_a   1.000
_cell.length_b   1.000
_cell.length_c   1.000
_cell.angle_alpha   90.00
_cell.angle_beta   90.00
_cell.angle_gamma   90.00
#
_symmetry.space_group_name_H-M   'P 1'
#
loop_
_entity.id
_entity.type
_entity.pdbx_description
1 polymer ?
#
loop_
_entity_poly.entity_id
_entity_poly.type
_entity_poly.pdbx_seq_one_letter_code
_entity_poly.pdbx_strand_id
1 'polypeptide(L)'
;MYAYKVTKTDSAGRVCWDVINVMSCWGRCDSNEISDWRFPYKRSFHPVCLHDTRAVSSATLQNCEEGVEPGTEVYEYLEALTCRCMVCKSSEASCEGLRYRGQRSGPFLVGGR
;
A
#
# COMPACT_ATOMS: atom_id res chain seq x y z
N MET A 1 -6.23 0.14 9.66
CA MET A 1 -5.17 -0.86 9.57
C MET A 1 -5.45 -1.75 8.36
N TYR A 2 -4.45 -2.06 7.55
CA TYR A 2 -4.60 -2.82 6.32
C TYR A 2 -3.82 -4.14 6.44
N ALA A 3 -4.50 -5.26 6.19
CA ALA A 3 -3.90 -6.58 6.23
C ALA A 3 -3.54 -7.03 4.82
N TYR A 4 -2.31 -7.50 4.61
CA TYR A 4 -1.92 -8.09 3.34
C TYR A 4 -0.95 -9.26 3.52
N LYS A 5 -0.97 -10.16 2.54
CA LYS A 5 -0.05 -11.30 2.49
C LYS A 5 1.30 -10.81 1.99
N VAL A 6 2.33 -11.04 2.78
CA VAL A 6 3.74 -10.83 2.44
C VAL A 6 4.35 -12.17 2.07
N THR A 7 5.28 -12.15 1.12
CA THR A 7 6.04 -13.33 0.71
C THR A 7 7.47 -12.87 0.41
N LYS A 8 8.44 -13.43 1.11
CA LYS A 8 9.88 -13.14 0.96
C LYS A 8 10.60 -14.41 0.55
N THR A 9 11.46 -14.31 -0.46
CA THR A 9 12.17 -15.44 -1.06
C THR A 9 13.66 -15.30 -0.78
N ASP A 10 14.27 -16.42 -0.38
CA ASP A 10 15.69 -16.58 -0.08
C ASP A 10 16.54 -16.75 -1.38
N SER A 11 17.85 -16.63 -1.26
CA SER A 11 18.86 -16.88 -2.31
C SER A 11 18.73 -18.28 -2.93
N ALA A 12 18.36 -19.28 -2.13
CA ALA A 12 18.12 -20.66 -2.55
C ALA A 12 16.70 -20.90 -3.11
N GLY A 13 15.85 -19.88 -3.22
CA GLY A 13 14.48 -19.98 -3.73
C GLY A 13 13.44 -20.45 -2.71
N ARG A 14 13.82 -20.61 -1.44
CA ARG A 14 12.91 -20.96 -0.34
C ARG A 14 12.11 -19.75 0.12
N VAL A 15 10.93 -19.99 0.67
CA VAL A 15 9.96 -18.90 0.91
C VAL A 15 9.52 -18.83 2.37
N CYS A 16 9.42 -17.59 2.88
CA CYS A 16 8.66 -17.26 4.08
C CYS A 16 7.45 -16.40 3.71
N TRP A 17 6.31 -16.63 4.34
CA TRP A 17 5.09 -15.86 4.12
C TRP A 17 4.29 -15.65 5.40
N ASP A 18 3.58 -14.54 5.46
CA ASP A 18 2.61 -14.29 6.52
C ASP A 18 1.59 -13.23 6.11
N VAL A 19 0.52 -13.08 6.88
CA VAL A 19 -0.41 -11.95 6.77
C VAL A 19 -0.08 -10.95 7.86
N ILE A 20 0.44 -9.79 7.47
CA ILE A 20 0.80 -8.72 8.41
C ILE A 20 -0.23 -7.61 8.38
N ASN A 21 -0.41 -6.95 9.53
CA ASN A 21 -1.25 -5.78 9.66
C ASN A 21 -0.36 -4.53 9.65
N VAL A 22 -0.64 -3.61 8.74
CA VAL A 22 0.18 -2.40 8.55
C VAL A 22 -0.69 -1.16 8.66
N MET A 23 -0.16 -0.13 9.31
CA MET A 23 -0.77 1.19 9.31
C MET A 23 -0.52 1.89 7.97
N SER A 24 -1.59 2.10 7.21
CA SER A 24 -1.56 2.78 5.91
C SER A 24 -2.64 3.86 5.84
N CYS A 25 -2.47 4.79 4.91
CA CYS A 25 -3.39 5.89 4.69
C CYS A 25 -4.61 5.46 3.88
N TRP A 26 -5.76 5.93 4.32
CA TRP A 26 -7.06 5.73 3.67
C TRP A 26 -7.95 6.92 4.00
N GLY A 27 -8.91 7.23 3.13
CA GLY A 27 -9.81 8.36 3.31
C GLY A 27 -10.23 8.99 2.00
N ARG A 28 -10.85 10.16 2.08
CA ARG A 28 -11.27 10.98 0.94
C ARG A 28 -10.48 12.29 0.96
N CYS A 29 -10.16 12.78 -0.23
CA CYS A 29 -9.53 14.07 -0.44
C CYS A 29 -10.42 14.92 -1.33
N ASP A 30 -10.55 16.20 -0.99
CA ASP A 30 -11.29 17.14 -1.81
C ASP A 30 -10.51 17.42 -3.08
N SER A 31 -11.23 17.34 -4.20
CA SER A 31 -10.67 17.60 -5.51
C SER A 31 -11.58 18.56 -6.27
N ASN A 32 -10.98 19.34 -7.15
CA ASN A 32 -11.72 20.33 -7.92
C ASN A 32 -11.19 20.39 -9.36
N GLU A 33 -12.10 20.72 -10.27
CA GLU A 33 -11.79 21.01 -11.66
C GLU A 33 -12.41 22.35 -12.01
N ILE A 34 -11.62 23.24 -12.59
CA ILE A 34 -12.06 24.55 -13.04
C ILE A 34 -12.01 24.55 -14.56
N SER A 35 -13.15 24.80 -15.22
CA SER A 35 -13.16 24.99 -16.67
C SER A 35 -12.37 26.24 -17.05
N ASP A 36 -11.52 26.12 -18.07
CA ASP A 36 -10.73 27.23 -18.60
C ASP A 36 -11.07 27.38 -20.09
N TRP A 37 -11.06 28.61 -20.59
CA TRP A 37 -11.31 28.90 -22.01
C TRP A 37 -10.05 28.69 -22.85
N ARG A 38 -8.86 28.70 -22.24
CA ARG A 38 -7.59 28.38 -22.89
C ARG A 38 -7.34 26.89 -22.87
N PHE A 39 -6.73 26.38 -23.93
CA PHE A 39 -6.30 24.99 -24.00
C PHE A 39 -5.20 24.70 -22.95
N PRO A 40 -5.25 23.59 -22.20
CA PRO A 40 -6.30 22.58 -22.12
C PRO A 40 -7.49 23.13 -21.33
N TYR A 41 -8.71 22.97 -21.84
CA TYR A 41 -9.95 23.66 -21.39
C TYR A 41 -10.40 23.38 -19.94
N LYS A 42 -9.51 22.86 -19.10
CA LYS A 42 -9.70 22.56 -17.69
C LYS A 42 -8.39 22.64 -16.91
N ARG A 43 -8.47 23.13 -15.68
CA ARG A 43 -7.43 23.01 -14.65
C ARG A 43 -7.93 22.05 -13.59
N SER A 44 -7.28 20.90 -13.50
CA SER A 44 -7.65 19.81 -12.62
C SER A 44 -6.72 19.76 -11.41
N PHE A 45 -7.27 19.77 -10.20
CA PHE A 45 -6.54 19.59 -8.95
C PHE A 45 -7.11 18.38 -8.20
N HIS A 46 -6.40 17.25 -8.30
CA HIS A 46 -6.81 15.97 -7.72
C HIS A 46 -5.74 15.45 -6.76
N PRO A 47 -5.70 15.96 -5.51
CA PRO A 47 -4.84 15.40 -4.48
C PRO A 47 -5.33 14.01 -4.07
N VAL A 48 -4.38 13.15 -3.70
CA VAL A 48 -4.65 11.79 -3.21
C VAL A 48 -4.19 11.66 -1.77
N CYS A 49 -4.77 10.70 -1.03
CA CYS A 49 -4.37 10.41 0.33
C CYS A 49 -3.05 9.65 0.33
N LEU A 50 -1.98 10.28 0.80
CA LEU A 50 -0.64 9.71 0.86
C LEU A 50 -0.06 9.77 2.27
N HIS A 51 1.00 9.00 2.49
CA HIS A 51 1.79 9.03 3.72
C HIS A 51 2.53 10.37 3.78
N ASP A 52 2.32 11.14 4.85
CA ASP A 52 3.04 12.41 5.06
C ASP A 52 4.33 12.12 5.85
N THR A 53 4.18 11.58 7.06
CA THR A 53 5.31 11.03 7.84
C THR A 53 5.23 9.51 7.93
N ARG A 54 6.39 8.86 7.78
CA ARG A 54 6.52 7.40 7.73
C ARG A 54 7.63 6.91 8.66
N ALA A 55 7.45 5.71 9.20
CA ALA A 55 8.47 5.01 9.99
C ALA A 55 8.77 3.65 9.36
N VAL A 56 10.03 3.21 9.48
CA VAL A 56 10.40 1.82 9.14
C VAL A 56 10.00 0.94 10.31
N SER A 57 9.28 -0.13 10.01
CA SER A 57 8.84 -1.15 10.95
C SER A 57 9.24 -2.53 10.40
N SER A 58 9.36 -3.51 11.29
CA SER A 58 9.76 -4.87 10.92
C SER A 58 8.78 -5.89 11.51
N ALA A 59 8.42 -6.91 10.74
CA ALA A 59 7.64 -8.05 11.19
C ALA A 59 8.42 -9.35 10.98
N THR A 60 8.28 -10.28 11.93
CA THR A 60 8.80 -11.64 11.81
C THR A 60 7.71 -12.55 11.24
N LEU A 61 7.95 -13.06 10.03
CA LEU A 61 7.05 -13.97 9.32
C LEU A 61 7.04 -15.33 10.02
N GLN A 62 5.85 -15.85 10.35
CA GLN A 62 5.73 -17.08 11.13
C GLN A 62 5.79 -18.36 10.29
N ASN A 63 5.50 -18.28 8.97
CA ASN A 63 5.49 -19.46 8.11
C ASN A 63 6.71 -19.42 7.18
N CYS A 64 7.66 -20.32 7.42
CA CYS A 64 8.87 -20.47 6.63
C CYS A 64 9.08 -21.94 6.25
N GLU A 65 9.64 -22.17 5.07
CA GLU A 65 10.08 -23.51 4.65
C GLU A 65 11.30 -23.99 5.46
N GLU A 66 11.44 -25.31 5.60
CA GLU A 66 12.54 -25.90 6.35
C GLU A 66 13.91 -25.53 5.75
N GLY A 67 14.82 -25.13 6.63
CA GLY A 67 16.21 -24.81 6.29
C GLY A 67 16.45 -23.40 5.74
N VAL A 68 15.44 -22.51 5.70
CA VAL A 68 15.57 -21.13 5.18
C VAL A 68 16.78 -20.38 5.75
N GLU A 69 17.40 -19.51 4.95
CA GLU A 69 18.52 -18.67 5.41
C GLU A 69 18.06 -17.73 6.55
N PRO A 70 18.85 -17.62 7.65
CA PRO A 70 18.50 -16.76 8.78
C PRO A 70 18.38 -15.29 8.35
N GLY A 71 17.30 -14.63 8.75
CA GLY A 71 16.97 -13.26 8.34
C GLY A 71 15.94 -13.18 7.18
N THR A 72 15.63 -14.31 6.53
CA THR A 72 14.54 -14.35 5.53
C THR A 72 13.18 -14.14 6.18
N GLU A 73 13.03 -14.51 7.44
CA GLU A 73 11.84 -14.31 8.26
C GLU A 73 11.58 -12.84 8.63
N VAL A 74 12.60 -11.97 8.59
CA VAL A 74 12.44 -10.55 8.93
C VAL A 74 12.04 -9.76 7.70
N TYR A 75 10.86 -9.15 7.75
CA TYR A 75 10.34 -8.28 6.69
C TYR A 75 10.22 -6.84 7.17
N GLU A 76 10.97 -5.94 6.53
CA GLU A 76 10.90 -4.51 6.78
C GLU A 76 9.91 -3.82 5.84
N TYR A 77 9.11 -2.91 6.38
CA TYR A 77 8.10 -2.16 5.66
C TYR A 77 7.93 -0.76 6.23
N LEU A 78 7.23 0.09 5.49
CA LEU A 78 6.94 1.46 5.89
C LEU A 78 5.52 1.54 6.46
N GLU A 79 5.41 2.12 7.66
CA GLU A 79 4.14 2.47 8.28
C GLU A 79 3.87 3.96 8.16
N ALA A 80 2.60 4.30 7.91
CA ALA A 80 2.13 5.68 7.95
C ALA A 80 1.94 6.12 9.41
N LEU A 81 2.71 7.11 9.84
CA LEU A 81 2.49 7.79 11.12
C LEU A 81 1.39 8.86 10.97
N THR A 82 1.41 9.58 9.84
CA THR A 82 0.40 10.57 9.49
C THR A 82 0.05 10.52 8.01
N CYS A 83 -1.15 10.99 7.68
CA CYS A 83 -1.70 10.95 6.32
C CYS A 83 -2.12 12.35 5.89
N ARG A 84 -1.88 12.69 4.62
CA ARG A 84 -2.22 14.00 4.07
C ARG A 84 -2.71 13.90 2.64
N CYS A 85 -3.66 14.76 2.29
CA CYS A 85 -4.09 14.96 0.91
C CYS A 85 -3.06 15.84 0.18
N MET A 86 -2.40 15.26 -0.81
CA MET A 86 -1.36 15.95 -1.58
C MET A 86 -1.29 15.42 -3.01
N VAL A 87 -0.60 16.14 -3.89
CA VAL A 87 -0.35 15.67 -5.26
C VAL A 87 0.46 14.37 -5.20
N CYS A 88 0.07 13.39 -6.01
CA CYS A 88 0.71 12.09 -6.00
C CYS A 88 2.19 12.19 -6.41
N LYS A 89 3.08 11.64 -5.58
CA LYS A 89 4.52 11.56 -5.86
C LYS A 89 4.86 10.18 -6.42
N SER A 90 5.20 10.12 -7.71
CA SER A 90 5.58 8.86 -8.38
C SER A 90 6.88 8.24 -7.86
N SER A 91 7.70 9.00 -7.13
CA SER A 91 8.89 8.51 -6.43
C SER A 91 8.57 7.66 -5.21
N GLU A 92 7.35 7.76 -4.67
CA GLU A 92 6.94 7.12 -3.41
C GLU A 92 5.80 6.13 -3.60
N ALA A 93 4.91 6.37 -4.58
CA ALA A 93 3.75 5.54 -4.84
C ALA A 93 3.46 5.41 -6.33
N SER A 94 2.76 4.34 -6.71
CA SER A 94 2.19 4.23 -8.05
C SER A 94 0.98 5.17 -8.17
N CYS A 95 1.11 6.23 -8.97
CA CYS A 95 0.08 7.23 -9.20
C CYS A 95 -0.95 6.82 -10.26
N GLU A 96 -1.13 5.51 -10.45
CA GLU A 96 -2.14 4.97 -11.35
C GLU A 96 -3.47 4.80 -10.63
N GLY A 97 -4.57 5.02 -11.34
CA GLY A 97 -5.88 4.63 -10.83
C GLY A 97 -5.96 3.11 -10.62
N LEU A 98 -6.82 2.67 -9.70
CA LEU A 98 -7.08 1.24 -9.48
C LEU A 98 -7.41 0.56 -10.81
N ARG A 99 -6.47 -0.22 -11.33
CA ARG A 99 -6.75 -1.17 -12.40
C ARG A 99 -7.56 -2.28 -11.74
N TYR A 100 -8.88 -2.28 -11.92
CA TYR A 100 -9.72 -3.41 -11.51
C TYR A 100 -9.24 -4.67 -12.22
N ARG A 101 -8.32 -5.41 -11.60
CA ARG A 101 -8.07 -6.81 -11.92
C ARG A 101 -9.25 -7.56 -11.30
N GLY A 102 -10.04 -8.25 -12.13
CA GLY A 102 -11.28 -8.92 -11.74
C GLY A 102 -11.19 -9.54 -10.34
N GLN A 103 -12.01 -9.00 -9.44
CA GLN A 103 -12.01 -9.26 -8.00
C GLN A 103 -12.50 -10.69 -7.75
N ARG A 104 -11.57 -11.66 -7.73
CA ARG A 104 -11.77 -13.01 -7.19
C ARG A 104 -10.48 -13.50 -6.52
N SER A 105 -10.11 -12.90 -5.39
CA SER A 105 -9.31 -13.52 -4.31
C SER A 105 -8.83 -12.45 -3.32
N GLY A 106 -9.51 -12.33 -2.18
CA GLY A 106 -9.04 -11.52 -1.05
C GLY A 106 -10.13 -11.38 0.01
N PRO A 107 -9.89 -11.75 1.28
CA PRO A 107 -10.95 -12.07 2.22
C PRO A 107 -11.63 -10.80 2.73
N PHE A 108 -12.87 -10.60 2.29
CA PHE A 108 -13.83 -9.75 3.01
C PHE A 108 -14.21 -10.51 4.28
N LEU A 109 -13.56 -10.18 5.39
CA LEU A 109 -13.96 -10.69 6.69
C LEU A 109 -15.37 -10.18 7.01
N VAL A 110 -16.20 -11.14 7.37
CA VAL A 110 -17.59 -11.05 7.81
C VAL A 110 -17.74 -10.11 9.01
N GLY A 111 -18.76 -9.26 8.95
CA GLY A 111 -19.30 -8.49 10.09
C GLY A 111 -20.20 -7.39 9.53
N GLY A 112 -21.52 -7.52 9.48
CA GLY A 112 -22.41 -8.01 10.52
C GLY A 112 -22.99 -6.82 11.27
N ARG A 113 -24.05 -6.22 10.72
CA ARG A 113 -25.20 -5.61 11.40
C ARG A 113 -26.30 -5.35 10.36
#